data_AF-M5K2U7-F1
#
_entry.id   AF-M5K2U7-F1
#
_cell.length_a   1.000
_cell.length_b   1.000
_cell.length_c   1.000
_cell.angle_alpha   90.00
_cell.angle_beta   90.00
_cell.angle_gamma   90.00
#
_symmetry.space_group_name_H-M   'P 1'
#
loop_
_entity.id
_entity.type
_entity.pdbx_description
1 polymer ?
#
loop_
_entity_poly.entity_id
_entity_poly.type
_entity_poly.pdbx_seq_one_letter_code
_entity_poly.pdbx_strand_id
1 'polypeptide(L)'
;MHRLESIPVHLVPAFYQHAYDRILYLRPPEETPARALKAIGLYNVITQLLAREDLVSLSTIAREIGMTYQGILRTGRYLETVGLIEISKLSVASPFILAKQRAVRRYHEICRDYQNPLTFEQARHFTARDAPAMWHMAYDTLLNRRGPDDTAAKALKCMGLLNVIARMAATNVVVTKAMLAARLGTAAHTLTSHIEYLQRLDLVAIHEQRSRASNAREYRIEIPEPFVEHANVSLLQLERQLKRPGWEDGARLRRMAADHRRGVMESRAETYVPLAQLKKNGSRQVPNR
;
A
#
# COMPACT_ATOMS: atom_id res chain seq x y z
N MET A 1 2.59 20.32 -18.35
CA MET A 1 3.17 19.92 -17.05
C MET A 1 2.08 19.92 -16.00
N HIS A 2 1.79 18.80 -15.36
CA HIS A 2 0.91 18.78 -14.18
C HIS A 2 1.68 19.31 -12.98
N ARG A 3 1.19 20.38 -12.35
CA ARG A 3 1.77 20.90 -11.11
C ARG A 3 1.44 19.91 -9.98
N LEU A 4 2.46 19.48 -9.23
CA LEU A 4 2.24 18.63 -8.06
C LEU A 4 1.39 19.38 -7.02
N GLU A 5 0.41 18.69 -6.43
CA GLU A 5 -0.53 19.28 -5.48
C GLU A 5 0.20 19.75 -4.20
N SER A 6 -0.19 20.92 -3.68
CA SER A 6 0.23 21.38 -2.34
C SER A 6 -0.76 20.86 -1.30
N ILE A 7 -0.26 20.15 -0.30
CA ILE A 7 -1.08 19.37 0.64
C ILE A 7 -0.70 19.76 2.08
N PRO A 8 -1.66 20.01 2.99
CA PRO A 8 -1.31 20.15 4.40
C PRO A 8 -0.67 18.87 4.96
N VAL A 9 0.42 18.97 5.73
CA VAL A 9 1.14 17.81 6.30
C VAL A 9 0.22 16.85 7.08
N HIS A 10 -0.78 17.39 7.79
CA HIS A 10 -1.74 16.58 8.54
C HIS A 10 -2.66 15.72 7.66
N LEU A 11 -2.74 15.98 6.35
CA LEU A 11 -3.50 15.17 5.37
C LEU A 11 -2.65 14.11 4.67
N VAL A 12 -1.34 14.03 4.92
CA VAL A 12 -0.45 13.07 4.27
C VAL A 12 -0.95 11.61 4.35
N PRO A 13 -1.49 11.11 5.48
CA PRO A 13 -2.03 9.74 5.54
C PRO A 13 -3.16 9.50 4.51
N ALA A 14 -4.12 10.43 4.41
CA ALA A 14 -5.15 10.40 3.36
C ALA A 14 -4.55 10.43 1.95
N PHE A 15 -3.52 11.24 1.74
CA PHE A 15 -2.89 11.38 0.44
C PHE A 15 -2.06 10.17 0.01
N TYR A 16 -1.52 9.37 0.94
CA TYR A 16 -0.97 8.05 0.59
C TYR A 16 -2.04 7.12 0.03
N GLN A 17 -3.21 7.08 0.67
CA GLN A 17 -4.34 6.29 0.18
C GLN A 17 -4.85 6.82 -1.17
N HIS A 18 -4.89 8.14 -1.33
CA HIS A 18 -5.22 8.80 -2.59
C HIS A 18 -4.25 8.40 -3.71
N ALA A 19 -2.94 8.41 -3.43
CA ALA A 19 -1.92 8.00 -4.39
C ALA A 19 -2.10 6.54 -4.82
N TYR A 20 -2.39 5.65 -3.87
CA TYR A 20 -2.68 4.24 -4.18
C TYR A 20 -3.97 4.10 -5.01
N ASP A 21 -4.99 4.91 -4.76
CA ASP A 21 -6.19 4.95 -5.60
C ASP A 21 -5.91 5.48 -6.99
N ARG A 22 -5.08 6.50 -7.16
CA ARG A 22 -4.66 6.97 -8.49
C ARG A 22 -3.93 5.87 -9.26
N ILE A 23 -3.02 5.15 -8.62
CA ILE A 23 -2.34 4.01 -9.25
C ILE A 23 -3.37 2.95 -9.65
N LEU A 24 -4.25 2.53 -8.74
CA LEU A 24 -5.17 1.42 -9.01
C LEU A 24 -6.30 1.78 -10.00
N TYR A 25 -6.87 2.99 -9.90
CA TYR A 25 -8.03 3.41 -10.69
C TYR A 25 -7.66 4.19 -11.93
N LEU A 26 -6.69 5.11 -11.88
CA LEU A 26 -6.23 5.87 -13.06
C LEU A 26 -5.20 5.08 -13.88
N ARG A 27 -5.17 3.76 -13.72
CA ARG A 27 -4.27 2.87 -14.47
C ARG A 27 -4.55 3.00 -15.98
N PRO A 28 -3.52 3.22 -16.81
CA PRO A 28 -3.68 3.16 -18.27
C PRO A 28 -4.23 1.79 -18.72
N PRO A 29 -5.09 1.72 -19.75
CA PRO A 29 -5.70 0.47 -20.22
C PRO A 29 -4.69 -0.64 -20.55
N GLU A 30 -3.51 -0.27 -21.03
CA GLU A 30 -2.41 -1.15 -21.42
C GLU A 30 -1.58 -1.69 -20.23
N GLU A 31 -1.78 -1.17 -19.03
CA GLU A 31 -1.04 -1.59 -17.85
C GLU A 31 -1.79 -2.67 -17.04
N THR A 32 -1.03 -3.67 -16.58
CA THR A 32 -1.58 -4.82 -15.86
C THR A 32 -1.70 -4.53 -14.35
N PRO A 33 -2.56 -5.27 -13.62
CA PRO A 33 -2.59 -5.17 -12.16
C PRO A 33 -1.26 -5.45 -11.48
N ALA A 34 -0.46 -6.37 -12.03
CA ALA A 34 0.89 -6.65 -11.54
C ALA A 34 1.82 -5.43 -11.68
N ARG A 35 1.60 -4.56 -12.69
CA ARG A 35 2.30 -3.28 -12.79
C ARG A 35 1.87 -2.31 -11.69
N ALA A 36 0.57 -2.24 -11.40
CA ALA A 36 0.06 -1.37 -10.32
C ALA A 36 0.69 -1.69 -8.97
N LEU A 37 0.85 -2.98 -8.62
CA LEU A 37 1.58 -3.38 -7.41
C LEU A 37 3.04 -2.89 -7.42
N LYS A 38 3.75 -3.09 -8.54
CA LYS A 38 5.12 -2.60 -8.68
C LYS A 38 5.21 -1.07 -8.60
N ALA A 39 4.21 -0.35 -9.11
CA ALA A 39 4.14 1.11 -9.06
C ALA A 39 3.90 1.62 -7.63
N ILE A 40 3.02 0.97 -6.86
CA ILE A 40 2.87 1.26 -5.42
C ILE A 40 4.20 1.06 -4.70
N GLY A 41 4.87 -0.06 -4.94
CA GLY A 41 6.19 -0.33 -4.36
C GLY A 41 7.23 0.73 -4.74
N LEU A 42 7.33 1.06 -6.03
CA LEU A 42 8.29 2.07 -6.50
C LEU A 42 7.98 3.46 -5.92
N TYR A 43 6.72 3.85 -5.81
CA TYR A 43 6.32 5.11 -5.19
C TYR A 43 6.73 5.19 -3.70
N ASN A 44 6.59 4.09 -2.97
CA ASN A 44 7.05 4.00 -1.59
C ASN A 44 8.58 4.12 -1.48
N VAL A 45 9.34 3.50 -2.39
CA VAL A 45 10.80 3.64 -2.44
C VAL A 45 11.22 5.08 -2.78
N ILE A 46 10.62 5.69 -3.81
CA ILE A 46 10.89 7.08 -4.21
C ILE A 46 10.67 8.01 -3.01
N THR A 47 9.51 7.93 -2.36
CA THR A 47 9.18 8.81 -1.22
C THR A 47 10.07 8.56 0.00
N GLN A 48 10.58 7.34 0.17
CA GLN A 48 11.55 7.02 1.23
C GLN A 48 12.94 7.60 0.94
N LEU A 49 13.44 7.47 -0.29
CA LEU A 49 14.77 7.98 -0.65
C LEU A 49 14.80 9.51 -0.66
N LEU A 50 13.77 10.16 -1.22
CA LEU A 50 13.65 11.62 -1.19
C LEU A 50 13.49 12.18 0.23
N ALA A 51 13.12 11.35 1.22
CA ALA A 51 13.08 11.76 2.62
C ALA A 51 14.42 11.63 3.35
N ARG A 52 15.38 10.92 2.77
CA ARG A 52 16.72 10.68 3.34
C ARG A 52 17.80 11.50 2.65
N GLU A 53 17.61 11.78 1.37
CA GLU A 53 18.63 12.35 0.49
C GLU A 53 18.08 13.59 -0.23
N ASP A 54 18.90 14.64 -0.32
CA ASP A 54 18.51 15.91 -0.96
C ASP A 54 18.46 15.81 -2.49
N LEU A 55 19.22 14.88 -3.08
CA LEU A 55 19.32 14.69 -4.53
C LEU A 55 19.18 13.23 -4.90
N VAL A 56 17.97 12.82 -5.24
CA VAL A 56 17.68 11.48 -5.76
C VAL A 56 17.47 11.58 -7.26
N SER A 57 18.02 10.62 -8.00
CA SER A 57 17.72 10.43 -9.42
C SER A 57 17.13 9.05 -9.65
N LEU A 58 16.42 8.88 -10.77
CA LEU A 58 15.84 7.58 -11.11
C LEU A 58 16.93 6.51 -11.21
N SER A 59 18.11 6.84 -11.75
CA SER A 59 19.28 5.94 -11.79
C SER A 59 19.76 5.53 -10.40
N THR A 60 19.78 6.44 -9.44
CA THR A 60 20.16 6.15 -8.05
C THR A 60 19.17 5.19 -7.41
N ILE A 61 17.86 5.40 -7.62
CA ILE A 61 16.83 4.47 -7.16
C ILE A 61 17.03 3.09 -7.78
N ALA A 62 17.30 3.01 -9.09
CA ALA A 62 17.53 1.76 -9.81
C ALA A 62 18.64 0.95 -9.14
N ARG A 63 19.76 1.61 -8.85
CA ARG A 63 20.91 1.01 -8.18
C ARG A 63 20.53 0.51 -6.78
N GLU A 64 19.87 1.35 -5.98
CA GLU A 64 19.49 1.01 -4.61
C GLU A 64 18.59 -0.22 -4.54
N ILE A 65 17.61 -0.31 -5.43
CA ILE A 65 16.70 -1.47 -5.44
C ILE A 65 17.28 -2.70 -6.15
N GLY A 66 18.39 -2.57 -6.88
CA GLY A 66 18.95 -3.65 -7.70
C GLY A 66 18.18 -3.89 -9.01
N MET A 67 17.77 -2.83 -9.71
CA MET A 67 17.12 -2.89 -11.03
C MET A 67 17.86 -2.04 -12.06
N THR A 68 17.72 -2.40 -13.34
CA THR A 68 18.20 -1.55 -14.44
C THR A 68 17.36 -0.28 -14.56
N TYR A 69 17.97 0.79 -15.08
CA TYR A 69 17.26 2.05 -15.36
C TYR A 69 16.04 1.83 -16.25
N GLN A 70 16.18 1.07 -17.35
CA GLN A 70 15.06 0.74 -18.23
C GLN A 70 13.95 -0.06 -17.51
N GLY A 71 14.35 -0.95 -16.60
CA GLY A 71 13.43 -1.76 -15.80
C GLY A 71 12.54 -0.95 -14.85
N ILE A 72 13.00 0.22 -14.40
CA ILE A 72 12.22 1.13 -13.55
C ILE A 72 11.57 2.26 -14.34
N LEU A 73 12.16 2.71 -15.45
CA LEU A 73 11.68 3.85 -16.23
C LEU A 73 10.23 3.69 -16.66
N ARG A 74 9.84 2.49 -17.12
CA ARG A 74 8.44 2.21 -17.48
C ARG A 74 7.48 2.39 -16.29
N THR A 75 7.87 1.93 -15.10
CA THR A 75 7.06 2.10 -13.89
C THR A 75 7.08 3.55 -13.40
N GLY A 76 8.20 4.26 -13.54
CA GLY A 76 8.28 5.70 -13.29
C GLY A 76 7.34 6.50 -14.19
N ARG A 77 7.36 6.24 -15.51
CA ARG A 77 6.46 6.89 -16.49
C ARG A 77 5.00 6.68 -16.14
N TYR A 78 4.63 5.48 -15.70
CA TYR A 78 3.29 5.23 -15.18
C TYR A 78 2.97 6.12 -13.98
N LEU A 79 3.86 6.23 -12.98
CA LEU A 79 3.66 7.13 -11.83
C LEU A 79 3.53 8.61 -12.24
N GLU A 80 4.24 9.04 -13.28
CA GLU A 80 4.13 10.38 -13.85
C GLU A 80 2.80 10.58 -14.60
N THR A 81 2.36 9.59 -15.38
CA THR A 81 1.05 9.62 -16.06
C THR A 81 -0.11 9.73 -15.07
N VAL A 82 -0.02 9.04 -13.92
CA VAL A 82 -1.00 9.20 -12.84
C VAL A 82 -0.69 10.37 -11.92
N GLY A 83 0.22 11.27 -12.31
CA GLY A 83 0.49 12.57 -11.67
C GLY A 83 1.01 12.51 -10.24
N LEU A 84 1.75 11.45 -9.88
CA LEU A 84 2.33 11.27 -8.54
C LEU A 84 3.78 11.71 -8.43
N ILE A 85 4.51 11.69 -9.56
CA ILE A 85 5.90 12.10 -9.63
C ILE A 85 6.13 12.97 -10.87
N GLU A 86 7.16 13.81 -10.83
CA GLU A 86 7.76 14.40 -12.04
C GLU A 86 9.11 13.72 -12.26
N ILE A 87 9.28 12.96 -13.35
CA ILE A 87 10.50 12.13 -13.55
C ILE A 87 11.73 12.99 -13.82
N SER A 88 11.57 14.09 -14.55
CA SER A 88 12.68 14.97 -14.96
C SER A 88 13.47 15.52 -13.77
N LYS A 89 12.79 15.82 -12.67
CA LYS A 89 13.36 16.33 -11.41
C LYS A 89 13.30 15.31 -10.27
N LEU A 90 12.67 14.16 -10.52
CA LEU A 90 12.27 13.17 -9.52
C LEU A 90 11.70 13.82 -8.24
N SER A 91 10.57 14.50 -8.39
CA SER A 91 9.92 15.16 -7.26
C SER A 91 8.59 14.49 -6.91
N VAL A 92 8.21 14.61 -5.64
CA VAL A 92 6.88 14.29 -5.10
C VAL A 92 6.36 15.51 -4.35
N ALA A 93 5.07 15.55 -4.01
CA ALA A 93 4.55 16.67 -3.22
C ALA A 93 5.30 16.79 -1.88
N SER A 94 5.90 17.96 -1.63
CA SER A 94 6.77 18.27 -0.46
C SER A 94 6.25 17.80 0.91
N PRO A 95 4.95 17.88 1.24
CA PRO A 95 4.40 17.41 2.52
C PRO A 95 4.65 15.93 2.80
N PHE A 96 4.75 15.10 1.76
CA PHE A 96 5.11 13.68 1.91
C PHE A 96 6.53 13.51 2.45
N ILE A 97 7.47 14.34 2.00
CA ILE A 97 8.87 14.28 2.41
C ILE A 97 9.00 14.59 3.91
N LEU A 98 8.33 15.65 4.38
CA LEU A 98 8.34 16.03 5.80
C LEU A 98 7.76 14.94 6.71
N ALA A 99 6.63 14.33 6.29
CA ALA A 99 6.03 13.22 7.03
C ALA A 99 6.94 11.98 7.05
N LYS A 100 7.58 11.67 5.91
CA LYS A 100 8.52 10.56 5.78
C LYS A 100 9.80 10.77 6.59
N GLN A 101 10.33 12.00 6.66
CA GLN A 101 11.47 12.33 7.52
C GLN A 101 11.17 12.05 9.01
N ARG A 102 9.95 12.36 9.47
CA ARG A 102 9.51 12.01 10.84
C ARG A 102 9.47 10.50 11.05
N ALA A 103 8.93 9.77 10.08
CA ALA A 103 8.88 8.31 10.11
C ALA A 103 10.27 7.68 10.09
N VAL A 104 11.21 8.22 9.32
CA VAL A 104 12.62 7.78 9.27
C VAL A 104 13.32 8.03 10.60
N ARG A 105 13.07 9.16 11.29
CA ARG A 105 13.63 9.36 12.65
C ARG A 105 13.11 8.32 13.64
N ARG A 106 11.79 8.11 13.65
CA ARG A 106 11.16 7.09 14.51
C ARG A 106 11.64 5.68 14.20
N TYR A 107 11.90 5.38 12.93
CA TYR A 107 12.53 4.13 12.49
C TYR A 107 13.87 3.88 13.18
N HIS A 108 14.77 4.87 13.22
CA HIS A 108 16.07 4.70 13.87
C HIS A 108 15.97 4.52 15.39
N GLU A 109 14.95 5.09 16.03
CA GLU A 109 14.66 4.86 17.45
C GLU A 109 14.20 3.42 17.70
N ILE A 110 13.23 2.94 16.91
CA ILE A 110 12.73 1.57 17.02
C ILE A 110 13.85 0.56 16.76
N CYS A 111 14.70 0.77 15.75
CA CYS A 111 15.85 -0.08 15.46
C CYS A 111 16.94 -0.09 16.55
N ARG A 112 16.96 0.91 17.43
CA ARG A 112 17.88 0.94 18.58
C ARG A 112 17.38 0.03 19.69
N ASP A 113 16.08 0.09 19.95
CA ASP A 113 15.43 -0.61 21.06
C ASP A 113 15.02 -2.04 20.68
N TYR A 114 14.86 -2.31 19.38
CA TYR A 114 14.43 -3.58 18.80
C TYR A 114 15.32 -3.95 17.60
N GLN A 115 15.43 -5.25 17.30
CA GLN A 115 16.16 -5.72 16.13
C GLN A 115 15.41 -5.39 14.83
N ASN A 116 16.13 -5.13 13.73
CA ASN A 116 15.58 -5.03 12.37
C ASN A 116 15.98 -6.31 11.60
N PRO A 117 15.02 -7.07 11.04
CA PRO A 117 13.58 -6.83 10.91
C PRO A 117 12.80 -7.14 12.18
N LEU A 118 11.69 -6.42 12.35
CA LEU A 118 10.66 -6.82 13.30
C LEU A 118 10.01 -8.11 12.79
N THR A 119 9.85 -9.06 13.70
CA THR A 119 8.97 -10.22 13.48
C THR A 119 7.51 -9.77 13.45
N PHE A 120 6.64 -10.61 12.91
CA PHE A 120 5.20 -10.38 12.90
C PHE A 120 4.68 -10.14 14.33
N GLU A 121 5.09 -10.99 15.27
CA GLU A 121 4.68 -10.89 16.68
C GLU A 121 5.24 -9.63 17.36
N GLN A 122 6.50 -9.26 17.12
CA GLN A 122 7.03 -7.98 17.63
C GLN A 122 6.24 -6.79 17.10
N ALA A 123 5.95 -6.78 15.80
CA ALA A 123 5.22 -5.69 15.14
C ALA A 123 3.81 -5.48 15.73
N ARG A 124 3.15 -6.53 16.24
CA ARG A 124 1.81 -6.43 16.86
C ARG A 124 1.77 -5.67 18.18
N HIS A 125 2.91 -5.57 18.87
CA HIS A 125 2.99 -4.89 20.16
C HIS A 125 3.19 -3.37 20.06
N PHE A 126 3.43 -2.85 18.84
CA PHE A 126 3.54 -1.42 18.60
C PHE A 126 2.18 -0.74 18.53
N THR A 127 2.18 0.59 18.47
CA THR A 127 0.96 1.39 18.29
C THR A 127 0.81 1.84 16.84
N ALA A 128 -0.41 2.20 16.41
CA ALA A 128 -0.64 2.78 15.09
C ALA A 128 0.20 4.04 14.78
N ARG A 129 0.69 4.74 15.81
CA ARG A 129 1.56 5.92 15.65
C ARG A 129 2.96 5.54 15.17
N ASP A 130 3.40 4.31 15.45
CA ASP A 130 4.69 3.76 15.02
C ASP A 130 4.61 3.19 13.59
N ALA A 131 3.41 2.93 13.07
CA ALA A 131 3.19 2.30 11.77
C ALA A 131 3.94 2.97 10.60
N PRO A 132 4.05 4.31 10.49
CA PRO A 132 4.86 4.93 9.44
C PRO A 132 6.33 4.46 9.45
N ALA A 133 6.94 4.32 10.63
CA ALA A 133 8.29 3.79 10.79
C ALA A 133 8.33 2.29 10.50
N MET A 134 7.35 1.52 10.97
CA MET A 134 7.25 0.10 10.68
C MET A 134 7.10 -0.18 9.17
N TRP A 135 6.43 0.70 8.41
CA TRP A 135 6.36 0.58 6.95
C TRP A 135 7.74 0.70 6.32
N HIS A 136 8.57 1.61 6.83
CA HIS A 136 9.96 1.72 6.39
C HIS A 136 10.76 0.45 6.71
N MET A 137 10.60 -0.12 7.90
CA MET A 137 11.25 -1.39 8.27
C MET A 137 10.82 -2.53 7.35
N ALA A 138 9.52 -2.65 7.06
CA ALA A 138 8.98 -3.67 6.16
C ALA A 138 9.54 -3.51 4.74
N TYR A 139 9.63 -2.28 4.22
CA TYR A 139 10.20 -2.02 2.90
C TYR A 139 11.70 -2.31 2.83
N ASP A 140 12.44 -1.93 3.88
CA ASP A 140 13.86 -2.24 4.00
C ASP A 140 14.09 -3.77 4.04
N THR A 141 13.28 -4.48 4.83
CA THR A 141 13.27 -5.95 4.89
C THR A 141 13.01 -6.58 3.52
N LEU A 142 12.02 -6.07 2.79
CA LEU A 142 11.66 -6.55 1.45
C LEU A 142 12.77 -6.36 0.42
N LEU A 143 13.56 -5.29 0.55
CA LEU A 143 14.70 -5.04 -0.35
C LEU A 143 15.94 -5.82 0.07
N ASN A 144 16.28 -5.81 1.35
CA ASN A 144 17.60 -6.27 1.82
C ASN A 144 17.63 -7.77 2.15
N ARG A 145 16.48 -8.42 2.35
CA ARG A 145 16.40 -9.86 2.68
C ARG A 145 15.85 -10.73 1.53
N ARG A 146 16.13 -10.33 0.29
CA ARG A 146 15.83 -11.13 -0.91
C ARG A 146 16.57 -12.48 -0.83
N GLY A 147 15.87 -13.57 -1.10
CA GLY A 147 16.50 -14.87 -1.30
C GLY A 147 17.20 -14.96 -2.66
N PRO A 148 17.92 -16.06 -2.95
CA PRO A 148 18.65 -16.25 -4.21
C PRO A 148 17.77 -16.10 -5.47
N ASP A 149 16.51 -16.52 -5.40
CA ASP A 149 15.55 -16.47 -6.51
C ASP A 149 14.63 -15.24 -6.48
N ASP A 150 14.78 -14.35 -5.49
CA ASP A 150 13.91 -13.19 -5.34
C ASP A 150 14.45 -11.98 -6.09
N THR A 151 13.69 -11.53 -7.09
CA THR A 151 14.05 -10.33 -7.85
C THR A 151 13.61 -9.05 -7.16
N ALA A 152 14.31 -7.94 -7.44
CA ALA A 152 13.89 -6.60 -7.04
C ALA A 152 12.45 -6.26 -7.51
N ALA A 153 12.05 -6.75 -8.69
CA ALA A 153 10.69 -6.59 -9.18
C ALA A 153 9.66 -7.32 -8.30
N LYS A 154 9.98 -8.52 -7.79
CA LYS A 154 9.15 -9.25 -6.83
C LYS A 154 9.06 -8.49 -5.51
N ALA A 155 10.16 -7.95 -5.00
CA ALA A 155 10.17 -7.11 -3.80
C ALA A 155 9.24 -5.90 -3.91
N LEU A 156 9.33 -5.13 -5.00
CA LEU A 156 8.43 -3.98 -5.24
C LEU A 156 6.96 -4.40 -5.32
N LYS A 157 6.65 -5.51 -6.01
CA LYS A 157 5.29 -6.03 -6.05
C LYS A 157 4.79 -6.42 -4.66
N CYS A 158 5.65 -7.00 -3.83
CA CYS A 158 5.31 -7.40 -2.46
C CYS A 158 5.12 -6.19 -1.54
N MET A 159 5.86 -5.10 -1.71
CA MET A 159 5.56 -3.82 -1.04
C MET A 159 4.16 -3.32 -1.40
N GLY A 160 3.82 -3.35 -2.70
CA GLY A 160 2.50 -3.00 -3.17
C GLY A 160 1.40 -3.90 -2.61
N LEU A 161 1.66 -5.21 -2.60
CA LEU A 161 0.73 -6.22 -2.09
C LEU A 161 0.48 -6.04 -0.58
N LEU A 162 1.54 -5.81 0.20
CA LEU A 162 1.44 -5.55 1.63
C LEU A 162 0.56 -4.34 1.93
N ASN A 163 0.69 -3.26 1.15
CA ASN A 163 -0.20 -2.10 1.25
C ASN A 163 -1.65 -2.45 0.91
N VAL A 164 -1.89 -3.23 -0.15
CA VAL A 164 -3.24 -3.67 -0.52
C VAL A 164 -3.86 -4.54 0.58
N ILE A 165 -3.09 -5.47 1.17
CA ILE A 165 -3.52 -6.30 2.30
C ILE A 165 -3.92 -5.41 3.49
N ALA A 166 -3.08 -4.45 3.89
CA ALA A 166 -3.38 -3.52 4.98
C ALA A 166 -4.68 -2.73 4.73
N ARG A 167 -4.86 -2.23 3.50
CA ARG A 167 -6.07 -1.49 3.09
C ARG A 167 -7.33 -2.36 3.15
N MET A 168 -7.25 -3.62 2.74
CA MET A 168 -8.38 -4.55 2.80
C MET A 168 -8.69 -4.97 4.24
N ALA A 169 -7.66 -5.26 5.04
CA ALA A 169 -7.84 -5.58 6.46
C ALA A 169 -8.48 -4.40 7.21
N ALA A 170 -8.07 -3.17 6.89
CA ALA A 170 -8.59 -1.94 7.48
C ALA A 170 -10.09 -1.69 7.26
N THR A 171 -10.74 -2.41 6.34
CA THR A 171 -12.19 -2.34 6.15
C THR A 171 -12.94 -3.42 6.94
N ASN A 172 -12.29 -4.04 7.95
CA ASN A 172 -12.81 -5.14 8.76
C ASN A 172 -13.19 -6.39 7.94
N VAL A 173 -12.47 -6.61 6.85
CA VAL A 173 -12.67 -7.77 5.97
C VAL A 173 -11.55 -8.78 6.22
N VAL A 174 -11.91 -10.05 6.35
CA VAL A 174 -10.93 -11.15 6.40
C VAL A 174 -10.22 -11.20 5.05
N VAL A 175 -8.91 -10.96 5.03
CA VAL A 175 -8.15 -10.96 3.77
C VAL A 175 -7.75 -12.38 3.44
N THR A 176 -8.09 -12.83 2.24
CA THR A 176 -7.73 -14.16 1.73
C THR A 176 -7.08 -14.05 0.36
N LYS A 177 -6.37 -15.10 -0.06
CA LYS A 177 -5.74 -15.14 -1.39
C LYS A 177 -6.76 -14.96 -2.52
N ALA A 178 -7.94 -15.56 -2.41
CA ALA A 178 -9.00 -15.43 -3.40
C ALA A 178 -9.51 -13.98 -3.50
N MET A 179 -9.72 -13.33 -2.35
CA MET A 179 -10.16 -11.94 -2.29
C MET A 179 -9.12 -10.97 -2.84
N LEU A 180 -7.83 -11.19 -2.57
CA LEU A 180 -6.75 -10.41 -3.16
C LEU A 180 -6.72 -10.58 -4.69
N ALA A 181 -6.87 -11.82 -5.17
CA ALA A 181 -6.88 -12.14 -6.59
C ALA A 181 -8.02 -11.43 -7.32
N ALA A 182 -9.24 -11.50 -6.78
CA ALA A 182 -10.40 -10.78 -7.28
C ALA A 182 -10.19 -9.26 -7.27
N ARG A 183 -9.70 -8.71 -6.15
CA ARG A 183 -9.43 -7.26 -6.01
C ARG A 183 -8.42 -6.75 -7.03
N LEU A 184 -7.44 -7.57 -7.36
CA LEU A 184 -6.38 -7.27 -8.30
C LEU A 184 -6.72 -7.72 -9.73
N GLY A 185 -7.85 -8.35 -10.00
CA GLY A 185 -8.18 -8.86 -11.34
C GLY A 185 -7.12 -9.83 -11.89
N THR A 186 -6.61 -10.73 -11.04
CA THR A 186 -5.63 -11.74 -11.41
C THR A 186 -6.04 -13.12 -10.90
N ALA A 187 -5.44 -14.18 -11.42
CA ALA A 187 -5.69 -15.54 -10.94
C ALA A 187 -4.98 -15.77 -9.58
N ALA A 188 -5.63 -16.46 -8.65
CA ALA A 188 -5.11 -16.64 -7.28
C ALA A 188 -3.72 -17.30 -7.19
N HIS A 189 -3.38 -18.18 -8.13
CA HIS A 189 -2.09 -18.85 -8.15
C HIS A 189 -0.92 -17.88 -8.40
N THR A 190 -1.15 -16.75 -9.08
CA THR A 190 -0.09 -15.76 -9.39
C THR A 190 0.39 -15.00 -8.15
N LEU A 191 -0.43 -14.99 -7.08
CA LEU A 191 -0.11 -14.35 -5.81
C LEU A 191 0.66 -15.27 -4.86
N THR A 192 0.66 -16.58 -5.09
CA THR A 192 1.22 -17.58 -4.15
C THR A 192 2.67 -17.26 -3.80
N SER A 193 3.55 -17.11 -4.79
CA SER A 193 4.97 -16.82 -4.54
C SER A 193 5.25 -15.46 -3.90
N HIS A 194 4.33 -14.49 -4.04
CA HIS A 194 4.42 -13.18 -3.39
C HIS A 194 3.98 -13.26 -1.93
N ILE A 195 2.90 -13.99 -1.66
CA ILE A 195 2.39 -14.22 -0.31
C ILE A 195 3.38 -15.05 0.51
N GLU A 196 3.94 -16.13 -0.07
CA GLU A 196 4.99 -16.93 0.56
C GLU A 196 6.25 -16.09 0.86
N TYR A 197 6.61 -15.15 -0.02
CA TYR A 197 7.73 -14.25 0.23
C TYR A 197 7.45 -13.31 1.41
N LEU A 198 6.24 -12.74 1.50
CA LEU A 198 5.83 -11.91 2.63
C LEU A 198 5.83 -12.71 3.95
N GLN A 199 5.35 -13.95 3.92
CA GLN A 199 5.32 -14.82 5.09
C GLN A 199 6.74 -15.25 5.52
N ARG A 200 7.61 -15.60 4.56
CA ARG A 200 9.01 -15.97 4.83
C ARG A 200 9.80 -14.83 5.48
N LEU A 201 9.46 -13.59 5.15
CA LEU A 201 10.02 -12.39 5.78
C LEU A 201 9.32 -11.97 7.06
N ASP A 202 8.35 -12.77 7.52
CA ASP A 202 7.58 -12.56 8.74
C ASP A 202 6.85 -11.21 8.79
N LEU A 203 6.42 -10.72 7.62
CA LEU A 203 5.65 -9.48 7.48
C LEU A 203 4.13 -9.72 7.54
N VAL A 204 3.71 -10.97 7.33
CA VAL A 204 2.33 -11.44 7.40
C VAL A 204 2.29 -12.82 8.02
N ALA A 205 1.21 -13.14 8.72
CA ALA A 205 0.89 -14.50 9.14
C ALA A 205 -0.16 -15.10 8.20
N ILE A 206 -0.06 -16.41 7.96
CA ILE A 206 -1.04 -17.15 7.16
C ILE A 206 -1.67 -18.24 8.01
N HIS A 207 -2.99 -18.27 8.05
CA HIS A 207 -3.76 -19.27 8.77
C HIS A 207 -4.67 -20.01 7.81
N GLU A 208 -4.65 -21.34 7.87
CA GLU A 208 -5.62 -22.17 7.14
C GLU A 208 -6.99 -22.03 7.81
N GLN A 209 -8.02 -21.81 6.99
CA GLN A 209 -9.43 -21.80 7.39
C GLN A 209 -10.27 -22.52 6.33
N ARG A 210 -11.55 -22.74 6.62
CA ARG A 210 -12.52 -23.19 5.61
C ARG A 210 -13.38 -22.03 5.14
N SER A 211 -13.56 -21.91 3.83
CA SER A 211 -14.51 -20.98 3.22
C SER A 211 -15.92 -21.26 3.73
N ARG A 212 -16.63 -20.22 4.17
CA ARG A 212 -18.02 -20.33 4.61
C ARG A 212 -19.00 -20.62 3.47
N ALA A 213 -18.64 -20.24 2.25
CA ALA A 213 -19.51 -20.37 1.08
C ALA A 213 -19.39 -21.74 0.40
N SER A 214 -18.21 -22.35 0.42
CA SER A 214 -17.91 -23.56 -0.35
C SER A 214 -17.28 -24.70 0.46
N ASN A 215 -17.04 -24.51 1.77
CA ASN A 215 -16.28 -25.44 2.63
C ASN A 215 -14.86 -25.78 2.15
N ALA A 216 -14.39 -25.16 1.06
CA ALA A 216 -13.05 -25.34 0.52
C ALA A 216 -12.00 -24.75 1.47
N ARG A 217 -10.79 -25.32 1.45
CA ARG A 217 -9.65 -24.75 2.17
C ARG A 217 -9.32 -23.37 1.63
N GLU A 218 -9.19 -22.41 2.52
CA GLU A 218 -8.83 -21.04 2.22
C GLU A 218 -7.75 -20.55 3.19
N TYR A 219 -6.86 -19.70 2.70
CA TYR A 219 -5.76 -19.16 3.50
C TYR A 219 -6.06 -17.71 3.86
N ARG A 220 -6.29 -17.47 5.16
CA ARG A 220 -6.40 -16.14 5.74
C ARG A 220 -5.01 -15.55 5.86
N ILE A 221 -4.87 -14.30 5.45
CA ILE A 221 -3.62 -13.53 5.51
C ILE A 221 -3.82 -12.42 6.53
N GLU A 222 -3.01 -12.42 7.58
CA GLU A 222 -2.98 -11.40 8.62
C GLU A 222 -1.75 -10.51 8.46
N ILE A 223 -1.93 -9.22 8.72
CA ILE A 223 -0.86 -8.23 8.79
C ILE A 223 -0.89 -7.61 10.19
N PRO A 224 0.25 -7.18 10.79
CA PRO A 224 0.25 -6.63 12.14
C PRO A 224 -0.78 -5.51 12.34
N GLU A 225 -1.52 -5.56 13.45
CA GLU A 225 -2.64 -4.65 13.76
C GLU A 225 -2.29 -3.16 13.62
N PRO A 226 -1.09 -2.67 14.02
CA PRO A 226 -0.73 -1.26 13.83
C PRO A 226 -0.78 -0.79 12.37
N PHE A 227 -0.48 -1.68 11.41
CA PHE A 227 -0.62 -1.36 9.98
C PHE A 227 -2.08 -1.24 9.56
N VAL A 228 -2.94 -2.10 10.10
CA VAL A 228 -4.39 -2.11 9.86
C VAL A 228 -5.01 -0.83 10.41
N GLU A 229 -4.74 -0.49 11.67
CA GLU A 229 -5.23 0.72 12.32
C GLU A 229 -4.77 1.98 11.57
N HIS A 230 -3.49 2.06 11.22
CA HIS A 230 -2.95 3.19 10.45
C HIS A 230 -3.63 3.32 9.08
N ALA A 231 -3.82 2.20 8.36
CA ALA A 231 -4.53 2.21 7.09
C ALA A 231 -6.00 2.61 7.25
N ASN A 232 -6.69 2.17 8.31
CA ASN A 232 -8.07 2.53 8.61
C ASN A 232 -8.21 4.05 8.87
N VAL A 233 -7.36 4.61 9.73
CA VAL A 233 -7.34 6.06 10.01
C VAL A 233 -7.09 6.85 8.72
N SER A 234 -6.15 6.39 7.89
CA SER A 234 -5.81 7.03 6.61
C SER A 234 -6.99 6.98 5.62
N LEU A 235 -7.68 5.84 5.52
CA LEU A 235 -8.86 5.65 4.65
C LEU A 235 -10.04 6.51 5.12
N LEU A 236 -10.32 6.57 6.43
CA LEU A 236 -11.35 7.43 7.01
C LEU A 236 -11.06 8.92 6.77
N GLN A 237 -9.78 9.31 6.81
CA GLN A 237 -9.38 10.66 6.48
C GLN A 237 -9.56 10.95 4.99
N LEU A 238 -9.16 10.02 4.11
CA LEU A 238 -9.38 10.15 2.66
C LEU A 238 -10.86 10.26 2.32
N GLU A 239 -11.72 9.41 2.90
CA GLU A 239 -13.17 9.47 2.66
C GLU A 239 -13.74 10.85 2.99
N ARG A 240 -13.31 11.44 4.12
CA ARG A 240 -13.68 12.81 4.50
C ARG A 240 -13.19 13.85 3.49
N GLN A 241 -11.98 13.71 2.96
CA GLN A 241 -11.45 14.63 1.95
C GLN A 241 -12.18 14.47 0.61
N LEU A 242 -12.46 13.24 0.18
CA LEU A 242 -13.20 12.98 -1.05
C LEU A 242 -14.61 13.60 -0.99
N LYS A 243 -15.27 13.65 0.17
CA LYS A 243 -16.58 14.30 0.29
C LYS A 243 -16.54 15.83 0.19
N ARG A 244 -15.37 16.46 0.22
CA ARG A 244 -15.24 17.92 0.10
C ARG A 244 -15.53 18.37 -1.35
N PRO A 245 -16.39 19.38 -1.56
CA PRO A 245 -16.59 19.98 -2.87
C PRO A 245 -15.29 20.59 -3.44
N GLY A 246 -15.19 20.65 -4.77
CA GLY A 246 -14.08 21.33 -5.46
C GLY A 246 -12.80 20.52 -5.64
N TRP A 247 -12.68 19.31 -5.09
CA TRP A 247 -11.53 18.45 -5.37
C TRP A 247 -11.75 17.63 -6.64
N GLU A 248 -11.20 18.08 -7.76
CA GLU A 248 -11.38 17.49 -9.09
C GLU A 248 -10.92 16.02 -9.17
N ASP A 249 -9.72 15.73 -8.67
CA ASP A 249 -9.21 14.36 -8.61
C ASP A 249 -10.09 13.47 -7.73
N GLY A 250 -10.59 14.03 -6.62
CA GLY A 250 -11.59 13.35 -5.81
C GLY A 250 -12.86 13.04 -6.60
N ALA A 251 -13.38 13.97 -7.40
CA ALA A 251 -14.59 13.78 -8.22
C ALA A 251 -14.37 12.72 -9.30
N ARG A 252 -13.18 12.70 -9.92
CA ARG A 252 -12.78 11.68 -10.88
C ARG A 252 -12.73 10.30 -10.25
N LEU A 253 -12.07 10.15 -9.11
CA LEU A 253 -11.99 8.87 -8.38
C LEU A 253 -13.37 8.37 -7.93
N ARG A 254 -14.25 9.26 -7.46
CA ARG A 254 -15.62 8.89 -7.09
C ARG A 254 -16.41 8.30 -8.26
N ARG A 255 -16.31 8.92 -9.45
CA ARG A 255 -16.95 8.42 -10.68
C ARG A 255 -16.42 7.04 -11.05
N MET A 256 -15.10 6.89 -11.13
CA MET A 256 -14.47 5.62 -11.50
C MET A 256 -14.77 4.49 -10.52
N ALA A 257 -14.81 4.80 -9.21
CA ALA A 257 -15.23 3.82 -8.21
C ALA A 257 -16.70 3.42 -8.37
N ALA A 258 -17.58 4.35 -8.77
CA ALA A 258 -18.99 4.05 -9.06
C ALA A 258 -19.14 3.18 -10.30
N ASP A 259 -18.42 3.47 -11.37
CA ASP A 259 -18.44 2.70 -12.62
C ASP A 259 -17.88 1.28 -12.40
N HIS A 260 -16.77 1.16 -11.66
CA HIS A 260 -16.23 -0.14 -11.29
C HIS A 260 -17.20 -0.97 -10.46
N ARG A 261 -17.86 -0.38 -9.45
CA ARG A 261 -18.89 -1.08 -8.67
C ARG A 261 -20.03 -1.57 -9.54
N ARG A 262 -20.47 -0.75 -10.50
CA ARG A 262 -21.53 -1.12 -11.44
C ARG A 262 -21.14 -2.34 -12.28
N GLY A 263 -19.96 -2.31 -12.89
CA GLY A 263 -19.46 -3.44 -13.69
C GLY A 263 -19.28 -4.73 -12.90
N VAL A 264 -18.86 -4.64 -11.63
CA VAL A 264 -18.76 -5.82 -10.74
C VAL A 264 -20.15 -6.36 -10.34
N MET A 265 -21.14 -5.49 -10.12
CA MET A 265 -22.51 -5.95 -9.83
C MET A 265 -23.18 -6.59 -11.06
N GLU A 266 -22.85 -6.13 -12.26
CA GLU A 266 -23.34 -6.66 -13.53
C GLU A 266 -22.72 -8.04 -13.88
N SER A 267 -21.50 -8.34 -13.43
CA SER A 267 -20.79 -9.57 -13.81
C SER A 267 -21.32 -10.87 -13.16
N ARG A 268 -22.29 -10.81 -12.24
CA ARG A 268 -22.98 -11.93 -11.54
C ARG A 268 -22.08 -13.05 -10.94
N ALA A 269 -20.76 -12.92 -10.99
CA ALA A 269 -19.77 -13.86 -10.48
C ALA A 269 -19.08 -13.28 -9.23
N GLU A 270 -19.53 -13.73 -8.06
CA GLU A 270 -18.82 -13.76 -6.77
C GLU A 270 -18.45 -12.48 -5.97
N THR A 271 -18.38 -12.74 -4.66
CA THR A 271 -17.95 -12.02 -3.45
C THR A 271 -17.56 -10.55 -3.60
N TYR A 272 -18.56 -9.70 -3.38
CA TYR A 272 -18.43 -8.26 -3.14
C TYR A 272 -17.49 -7.95 -1.96
N VAL A 273 -16.38 -7.25 -2.23
CA VAL A 273 -15.67 -6.45 -1.21
C VAL A 273 -16.02 -4.99 -1.46
N PRO A 274 -16.84 -4.35 -0.62
CA PRO A 274 -17.21 -2.95 -0.80
C PRO A 274 -15.98 -2.06 -0.81
N LEU A 275 -15.90 -1.15 -1.78
CA LEU A 275 -14.97 -0.02 -1.75
C LEU A 275 -15.39 1.08 -0.77
N ALA A 276 -16.55 0.97 -0.13
CA ALA A 276 -16.93 1.75 1.04
C ALA A 276 -18.29 1.27 1.58
N GLN A 277 -18.27 0.62 2.75
CA GLN A 277 -18.94 1.19 3.93
C GLN A 277 -17.97 0.98 5.09
N LEU A 278 -17.22 2.04 5.45
CA LEU A 278 -16.48 2.04 6.69
C LEU A 278 -17.52 2.06 7.81
N LYS A 279 -17.76 0.92 8.46
CA LYS A 279 -18.49 0.93 9.72
C LYS A 279 -17.65 1.76 10.69
N LYS A 280 -18.23 2.84 11.22
CA LYS A 280 -17.71 3.49 12.42
C LYS A 280 -17.62 2.38 13.47
N ASN A 281 -16.42 2.01 13.91
CA ASN A 281 -16.31 1.24 15.13
C ASN A 281 -16.96 2.11 16.20
N GLY A 282 -18.10 1.65 16.72
CA GLY A 282 -18.73 2.25 17.89
C GLY A 282 -17.66 2.35 18.95
N SER A 283 -17.51 3.54 19.52
CA SER A 283 -16.68 3.76 20.70
C SER A 283 -16.89 2.60 21.65
N ARG A 284 -15.81 1.87 21.98
CA ARG A 284 -15.80 1.05 23.19
C ARG A 284 -16.31 1.94 24.31
N GLN A 285 -17.48 1.63 24.85
CA GLN A 285 -17.91 2.19 26.12
C GLN A 285 -16.81 1.89 27.11
N VAL A 286 -16.14 2.94 27.56
CA VAL A 286 -15.35 2.91 28.77
C VAL A 286 -16.31 2.45 29.87
N PRO A 287 -16.03 1.37 30.62
CA PRO A 287 -16.84 1.04 31.77
C PRO A 287 -16.69 2.19 32.77
N ASN A 288 -17.80 2.87 33.06
CA ASN A 288 -17.86 3.83 34.15
C ASN A 288 -17.41 3.13 35.43
N ARG A 289 -16.38 3.67 36.07
CA ARG A 289 -16.17 3.55 37.50
C ARG A 289 -16.83 4.73 38.18
#